data_AF-X1UVB1-F1
#
_entry.id   AF-X1UVB1-F1
#
_cell.length_a   1.000
_cell.length_b   1.000
_cell.length_c   1.000
_cell.angle_alpha   90.00
_cell.angle_beta   90.00
_cell.angle_gamma   90.00
#
_symmetry.space_group_name_H-M   'P 1'
#
loop_
_entity.id
_entity.type
_entity.pdbx_description
1 polymer ?
#
loop_
_entity_poly.entity_id
_entity_poly.type
_entity_poly.pdbx_seq_one_letter_code
_entity_poly.pdbx_strand_id
1 'polypeptide(L)' 'MNVVFALLAAMALMNQESLAQNINRPNKLAPMGLQVNTATGNVFLDRTDIYIPGRQLDIDISFA' A
#
# COMPACT_ATOMS: atom_id res chain seq x y z
N MET A 1 7.62 -35.09 -33.91
CA MET A 1 7.80 -33.63 -34.01
C MET A 1 6.80 -32.87 -33.12
N ASN A 2 5.50 -33.18 -33.16
CA ASN A 2 4.47 -32.47 -32.37
C ASN A 2 4.62 -32.58 -30.84
N VAL A 3 5.07 -33.72 -30.32
CA VAL A 3 5.21 -33.96 -28.88
C VAL A 3 6.32 -33.09 -28.25
N VAL A 4 7.40 -32.83 -28.99
CA VAL A 4 8.53 -32.00 -28.52
C VAL A 4 8.11 -30.53 -28.41
N PHE A 5 7.34 -30.02 -29.37
CA PHE A 5 6.79 -28.67 -29.30
C PHE A 5 5.80 -28.48 -28.15
N ALA A 6 4.96 -29.50 -27.88
CA ALA A 6 4.04 -29.47 -26.75
C ALA A 6 4.78 -29.44 -25.40
N LEU A 7 5.85 -30.21 -25.26
CA LEU A 7 6.72 -30.20 -24.07
C LEU A 7 7.41 -28.85 -23.87
N LEU A 8 7.93 -28.24 -24.93
CA LEU A 8 8.58 -26.93 -24.86
C LEU A 8 7.60 -25.83 -24.42
N ALA A 9 6.38 -25.85 -24.95
CA ALA A 9 5.33 -24.90 -24.58
C ALA A 9 4.89 -25.07 -23.12
N ALA A 10 4.77 -26.31 -22.63
CA ALA A 10 4.42 -26.58 -21.24
C ALA A 10 5.50 -26.04 -20.27
N MET A 11 6.78 -26.25 -20.57
CA MET A 11 7.88 -25.77 -19.72
C MET A 11 7.98 -24.22 -19.69
N ALA A 12 7.63 -23.55 -20.78
CA ALA A 12 7.62 -22.08 -20.84
C ALA A 12 6.54 -21.47 -19.92
N LEU A 13 5.43 -22.16 -19.70
CA LEU A 13 4.33 -21.69 -18.85
C LEU A 13 4.58 -21.91 -17.35
N MET A 14 5.52 -22.78 -16.97
CA MET A 14 5.80 -23.12 -15.56
C MET A 14 6.68 -22.09 -14.84
N ASN A 15 7.28 -21.13 -15.55
CA ASN A 15 8.16 -20.10 -14.98
C ASN A 15 7.46 -18.75 -14.76
N GLN A 16 6.14 -18.75 -14.51
CA GLN A 16 5.44 -17.55 -14.09
C GLN A 16 5.56 -17.39 -12.57
N GLU A 17 6.73 -16.91 -12.13
CA GLU A 17 6.92 -16.40 -10.78
C GLU A 17 5.94 -15.24 -10.58
N SER A 18 4.90 -15.46 -9.78
CA SER A 18 4.00 -14.38 -9.36
C SER A 18 4.80 -13.47 -8.43
N LEU A 19 5.23 -12.32 -8.93
CA LEU A 19 5.73 -11.20 -8.13
C LEU A 19 4.56 -10.58 -7.33
N ALA A 20 3.88 -11.39 -6.52
CA ALA A 20 2.89 -10.92 -5.58
C ALA A 20 3.62 -10.01 -4.58
N GLN A 21 3.16 -8.77 -4.48
CA GLN A 21 3.75 -7.78 -3.59
C GLN A 21 3.56 -8.29 -2.15
N ASN A 22 4.67 -8.61 -1.49
CA ASN A 22 4.68 -8.84 -0.05
C ASN A 22 4.47 -7.48 0.65
N ILE A 23 3.23 -6.99 0.67
CA ILE A 23 2.85 -5.75 1.36
C ILE A 23 2.74 -5.99 2.87
N ASN A 24 3.85 -6.39 3.50
CA ASN A 24 4.03 -6.35 4.95
C ASN A 24 4.02 -4.90 5.50
N ARG A 25 3.95 -3.91 4.61
CA ARG A 25 3.79 -2.50 4.91
C ARG A 25 2.51 -2.00 4.28
N PRO A 26 1.36 -2.15 4.96
CA PRO A 26 0.08 -1.70 4.42
C PRO A 26 0.11 -0.19 4.15
N ASN A 27 0.81 0.59 4.96
CA ASN A 27 0.94 2.04 4.77
C ASN A 27 2.25 2.39 4.06
N LYS A 28 2.15 3.13 2.94
CA LYS A 28 3.29 3.69 2.21
C LYS A 28 3.37 5.20 2.47
N LEU A 29 4.56 5.66 2.85
CA LEU A 29 4.84 7.08 3.06
C LEU A 29 4.83 7.83 1.73
N ALA A 30 4.14 8.96 1.72
CA ALA A 30 4.08 9.96 0.66
C ALA A 30 4.70 11.28 1.15
N PRO A 31 4.96 12.25 0.26
CA PRO A 31 5.51 13.55 0.65
C PRO A 31 4.66 14.24 1.73
N MET A 32 5.30 15.08 2.55
CA MET A 32 4.65 15.87 3.62
C MET A 32 4.01 15.04 4.75
N GLY A 33 4.55 13.86 5.07
CA GLY A 33 4.05 13.05 6.19
C GLY A 33 2.72 12.33 5.91
N LEU A 34 2.23 12.40 4.66
CA LEU A 34 1.09 11.61 4.21
C LEU A 34 1.45 10.13 4.19
N GLN A 35 0.52 9.27 4.59
CA GLN A 35 0.62 7.84 4.41
C GLN A 35 -0.63 7.34 3.71
N VAL A 36 -0.47 6.45 2.73
CA VAL A 36 -1.58 5.82 2.04
C VAL A 36 -1.56 4.33 2.32
N ASN A 37 -2.69 3.79 2.75
CA ASN A 37 -2.87 2.37 2.88
C ASN A 37 -3.00 1.75 1.47
N THR A 38 -1.99 0.99 1.07
CA THR A 38 -1.91 0.32 -0.24
C THR A 38 -2.91 -0.83 -0.41
N ALA A 39 -3.54 -1.30 0.67
CA ALA A 39 -4.56 -2.35 0.63
C ALA A 39 -5.99 -1.79 0.63
N THR A 40 -6.27 -0.71 1.39
CA THR A 40 -7.62 -0.13 1.53
C THR A 40 -7.82 1.20 0.81
N GLY A 41 -6.73 1.88 0.43
CA GLY A 41 -6.77 3.23 -0.14
C GLY A 41 -6.94 4.35 0.88
N ASN A 42 -6.98 4.05 2.18
CA ASN A 42 -7.14 5.07 3.22
C ASN A 42 -5.95 6.02 3.28
N VAL A 43 -6.21 7.30 3.54
CA VAL A 43 -5.18 8.35 3.60
C VAL A 43 -5.04 8.83 5.05
N PHE A 44 -3.81 8.81 5.55
CA PHE A 44 -3.42 9.37 6.84
C PHE A 44 -2.57 10.60 6.61
N LEU A 45 -2.89 11.70 7.26
CA LEU A 45 -2.12 12.94 7.23
C LEU A 45 -1.89 13.37 8.67
N ASP A 46 -0.64 13.42 9.11
CA ASP A 46 -0.29 13.99 10.40
C ASP A 46 -0.54 15.52 10.34
N ARG A 47 -1.65 15.97 10.94
CA ARG A 47 -2.02 17.40 10.99
C ARG A 47 -1.17 18.10 12.06
N THR A 48 -0.21 18.92 11.64
CA THR A 48 0.61 19.77 12.53
C THR A 48 0.00 21.14 12.82
N ASP A 49 -1.05 21.52 12.09
CA ASP A 49 -1.52 22.92 12.04
C ASP A 49 -2.41 23.30 13.22
N ILE A 50 -2.94 22.33 13.96
CA ILE A 50 -3.77 22.57 15.15
C ILE A 50 -2.91 22.32 16.39
N TYR A 51 -1.84 23.10 16.53
CA TYR A 51 -1.12 23.22 17.79
C TYR A 51 -1.45 24.57 18.42
N ILE A 52 -2.37 24.57 19.37
CA ILE A 52 -2.70 25.75 20.19
C ILE A 52 -1.87 25.65 21.48
N PRO A 53 -0.74 26.38 21.61
CA PRO A 53 -0.02 26.43 22.87
C PRO A 53 -0.90 27.10 23.95
N GLY A 54 -1.11 26.41 25.08
CA GLY A 54 -2.01 26.85 26.17
C GLY A 54 -3.32 26.06 26.32
N ARG A 55 -3.29 24.73 26.12
CA ARG A 55 -4.45 23.83 26.20
C ARG A 55 -5.12 23.83 27.59
N GLN A 56 -6.06 24.75 27.80
CA GLN A 56 -7.13 24.59 28.79
C GLN A 56 -8.41 24.02 28.18
N LEU A 57 -8.46 23.86 26.86
CA LEU A 57 -9.59 23.27 26.13
C LEU A 57 -9.06 22.32 25.05
N ASP A 58 -9.44 21.05 25.15
CA ASP A 58 -9.19 20.04 24.13
C ASP A 58 -10.28 20.15 23.07
N ILE A 59 -9.87 20.49 21.83
CA ILE A 59 -10.75 20.53 20.68
C ILE A 59 -10.65 19.19 19.97
N ASP A 60 -11.69 18.37 20.09
CA ASP A 60 -11.86 17.13 19.34
C ASP A 60 -12.75 17.41 18.13
N ILE A 61 -12.17 17.28 16.93
CA ILE A 61 -12.90 17.41 15.66
C ILE A 61 -12.72 16.10 14.91
N SER A 62 -13.80 15.33 14.82
CA SER A 62 -13.91 14.18 13.94
C SER A 62 -14.81 14.54 12.75
N PHE A 63 -14.44 14.05 11.57
CA PHE A 63 -15.28 14.10 10.39
C PHE A 63 -15.80 12.68 10.13
N ALA A 64 -17.12 12.55 10.01
CA ALA A 64 -17.82 11.31 9.70
C ALA A 64 -17.78 10.98 8.21
#